data_AF-A0AAV2F8R5-F1
#
_entry.id   AF-A0AAV2F8R5-F1
#
_cell.length_a   1.000
_cell.length_b   1.000
_cell.length_c   1.000
_cell.angle_alpha   90.00
_cell.angle_beta   90.00
_cell.angle_gamma   90.00
#
_symmetry.space_group_name_H-M   'P 1'
#
loop_
_entity.id
_entity.type
_entity.pdbx_description
1 polymer ?
#
loop_
_entity_poly.entity_id
_entity_poly.type
_entity_poly.pdbx_seq_one_letter_code
_entity_poly.pdbx_strand_id
1 'polypeptide(L)'
;MIGKFISTSDSKFQALEKYISVSEDRFQNLEAGQRHLQASVHNLETQVGKMAKLLSERNQGSLPSDTKVNPKQKQHLKAISLRSGKKLQPSNSPQIEKDTNPENDADTTQPQKLVVPEYKPKIPFPS
;
A
#
# COMPACT_ATOMS: atom_id res chain seq x y z
N MET A 1 -43.98 57.81 -34.13
CA MET A 1 -43.09 57.56 -32.98
C MET A 1 -43.45 56.31 -32.18
N ILE A 2 -44.73 56.03 -31.93
CA ILE A 2 -45.20 54.91 -31.09
C ILE A 2 -44.71 53.52 -31.58
N GLY A 3 -44.77 53.23 -32.89
CA GLY A 3 -44.32 51.92 -33.43
C GLY A 3 -42.84 51.60 -33.23
N LYS A 4 -41.96 52.62 -33.17
CA LYS A 4 -40.53 52.43 -32.88
C LYS A 4 -40.29 52.04 -31.43
N PHE A 5 -41.09 52.57 -30.51
CA PHE A 5 -41.04 52.19 -29.10
C PHE A 5 -41.47 50.74 -28.89
N ILE A 6 -42.60 50.33 -29.49
CA ILE A 6 -43.14 48.96 -29.36
C ILE A 6 -42.16 47.93 -29.91
N SER A 7 -41.64 48.13 -31.12
CA SER A 7 -40.66 47.21 -31.73
C SER A 7 -39.34 47.13 -30.95
N THR A 8 -38.86 48.27 -30.44
CA THR A 8 -37.64 48.28 -29.60
C THR A 8 -37.88 47.56 -28.28
N SER A 9 -39.06 47.72 -27.67
CA SER A 9 -39.42 47.02 -26.43
C SER A 9 -39.49 45.51 -26.63
N ASP A 10 -40.13 45.06 -27.72
CA ASP A 10 -40.28 43.65 -28.05
C ASP A 10 -38.91 42.99 -28.31
N SER A 11 -38.04 43.65 -29.09
CA SER A 11 -36.68 43.17 -29.32
C SER A 11 -35.85 43.07 -28.04
N LYS A 12 -35.98 44.03 -27.12
CA LYS A 12 -35.31 43.97 -25.81
C LYS A 12 -35.85 42.85 -24.94
N PHE A 13 -37.16 42.62 -24.96
CA PHE A 13 -37.79 41.52 -24.22
C PHE A 13 -37.30 40.16 -24.72
N GLN A 14 -37.29 39.93 -26.04
CA GLN A 14 -36.74 38.71 -26.64
C GLN A 14 -35.26 38.49 -26.28
N ALA A 15 -34.46 39.57 -26.25
CA ALA A 15 -33.05 39.48 -25.85
C ALA A 15 -32.89 39.05 -24.38
N LEU A 16 -33.78 39.52 -23.49
CA LEU A 16 -33.80 39.11 -22.08
C LEU A 16 -34.21 37.64 -21.92
N GLU A 17 -35.24 37.19 -22.63
CA GLU A 17 -35.65 35.77 -22.59
C GLU A 17 -34.51 34.85 -23.05
N LYS A 18 -33.84 35.21 -24.15
CA LYS A 18 -32.67 34.48 -24.63
C LYS A 18 -31.55 34.45 -23.60
N TYR A 19 -31.29 35.57 -22.94
CA TYR A 19 -30.27 35.63 -21.89
C TYR A 19 -30.60 34.70 -20.72
N ILE A 20 -31.85 34.73 -20.25
CA ILE A 20 -32.33 33.89 -19.14
C ILE A 20 -32.18 32.43 -19.51
N SER A 21 -32.66 32.02 -20.68
CA SER A 21 -32.55 30.64 -21.17
C SER A 21 -31.09 30.17 -21.23
N VAL A 22 -30.20 30.97 -21.81
CA VAL A 22 -28.76 30.61 -21.87
C VAL A 22 -28.14 30.53 -20.48
N SER A 23 -28.55 31.39 -19.55
CA SER A 23 -28.03 31.35 -18.18
C SER A 23 -28.50 30.12 -17.40
N GLU A 24 -29.74 29.67 -17.63
CA GLU A 24 -30.28 28.44 -17.05
C GLU A 24 -29.50 27.22 -17.54
N ASP A 25 -29.28 27.10 -18.86
CA ASP A 25 -28.50 26.00 -19.44
C ASP A 25 -27.08 25.92 -18.87
N ARG A 26 -26.43 27.09 -18.69
CA ARG A 26 -25.10 27.17 -18.08
C ARG A 26 -25.11 26.73 -16.62
N PHE A 27 -26.14 27.12 -15.87
CA PHE A 27 -26.30 26.72 -14.48
C PHE A 27 -26.48 25.20 -14.35
N GLN A 28 -27.35 24.61 -15.17
CA GLN A 28 -27.55 23.16 -15.19
C GLN A 28 -26.26 22.39 -15.55
N ASN A 29 -25.50 22.90 -16.52
CA ASN A 29 -24.20 22.31 -16.86
C ASN A 29 -23.19 22.41 -15.70
N LEU A 30 -23.17 23.53 -14.97
CA LEU A 30 -22.33 23.69 -13.78
C LEU A 30 -22.71 22.69 -12.69
N GLU A 31 -24.00 22.51 -12.41
CA GLU A 31 -24.47 21.52 -11.45
C GLU A 31 -24.05 20.10 -11.84
N ALA A 32 -24.19 19.74 -13.13
CA ALA A 32 -23.75 18.44 -13.63
C ALA A 32 -22.24 18.24 -13.42
N GLY A 33 -21.43 19.27 -13.72
CA GLY A 33 -19.99 19.27 -13.46
C GLY A 33 -19.66 19.10 -11.98
N GLN A 34 -20.37 19.79 -11.09
CA GLN A 34 -20.20 19.68 -9.64
C GLN A 34 -20.51 18.26 -9.15
N ARG A 35 -21.61 17.65 -9.61
CA ARG A 35 -21.98 16.27 -9.26
C ARG A 35 -20.92 15.27 -9.73
N HIS A 36 -20.36 15.48 -10.93
CA HIS A 36 -19.28 14.65 -11.45
C HIS A 36 -18.02 14.75 -10.59
N LEU A 37 -17.60 15.96 -10.22
CA LEU A 37 -16.45 16.18 -9.35
C LEU A 37 -16.65 15.53 -7.97
N GLN A 38 -17.84 15.68 -7.38
CA GLN A 38 -18.16 15.05 -6.10
C GLN A 38 -18.02 13.52 -6.17
N ALA A 39 -18.53 12.90 -7.23
CA ALA A 39 -18.40 11.45 -7.45
C ALA A 39 -16.94 11.03 -7.64
N SER A 40 -16.15 11.82 -8.38
CA SER A 40 -14.72 11.56 -8.58
C SER A 40 -13.95 11.63 -7.26
N VAL A 41 -14.20 12.67 -6.44
CA VAL A 41 -13.58 12.82 -5.11
C VAL A 41 -13.94 11.64 -4.21
N HIS A 42 -15.22 11.27 -4.14
CA HIS A 42 -15.67 10.14 -3.34
C HIS A 42 -15.00 8.81 -3.76
N ASN A 43 -14.84 8.59 -5.07
CA ASN A 43 -14.14 7.42 -5.58
C ASN A 43 -12.65 7.43 -5.21
N LEU A 44 -11.99 8.59 -5.27
CA LEU A 44 -10.61 8.74 -4.83
C LEU A 44 -10.46 8.48 -3.32
N GLU A 45 -11.32 9.06 -2.49
CA GLU A 45 -11.38 8.81 -1.04
C GLU A 45 -11.51 7.32 -0.76
N THR A 46 -12.39 6.63 -1.50
CA THR A 46 -12.59 5.18 -1.36
C THR A 46 -11.33 4.39 -1.73
N GLN A 47 -10.66 4.75 -2.83
CA GLN A 47 -9.41 4.10 -3.25
C GLN A 47 -8.30 4.32 -2.22
N VAL A 48 -8.14 5.54 -1.72
CA VAL A 48 -7.17 5.88 -0.66
C VAL A 48 -7.49 5.12 0.63
N GLY A 49 -8.76 5.05 1.03
CA GLY A 49 -9.18 4.27 2.20
C GLY A 49 -8.86 2.78 2.07
N LYS A 50 -9.05 2.19 0.89
CA LYS A 50 -8.64 0.80 0.61
C LYS A 50 -7.13 0.62 0.69
N MET A 51 -6.34 1.53 0.12
CA MET A 51 -4.88 1.48 0.20
C MET A 51 -4.39 1.61 1.65
N ALA A 52 -4.96 2.55 2.43
CA ALA A 52 -4.64 2.72 3.85
C ALA A 52 -4.96 1.47 4.66
N LYS A 53 -6.07 0.79 4.34
CA LYS A 53 -6.42 -0.49 4.95
C LYS A 53 -5.40 -1.58 4.61
N LEU A 54 -5.03 -1.73 3.34
CA LEU A 54 -4.00 -2.71 2.92
C LEU A 54 -2.63 -2.47 3.57
N LEU A 55 -2.25 -1.21 3.75
CA LEU A 55 -1.00 -0.84 4.43
C LEU A 55 -1.07 -1.08 5.94
N SER A 56 -2.23 -0.85 6.56
CA SER A 56 -2.44 -1.06 8.01
C SER A 56 -2.59 -2.54 8.38
N GLU A 57 -3.24 -3.34 7.54
CA GLU A 57 -3.43 -4.79 7.73
C GLU A 57 -2.17 -5.60 7.41
N ARG A 58 -1.13 -4.97 6.88
CA ARG A 58 0.16 -5.63 6.65
C ARG A 58 0.76 -5.98 8.01
N ASN A 59 1.01 -7.27 8.23
CA ASN A 59 1.70 -7.76 9.43
C ASN A 59 2.99 -6.94 9.63
N GLN A 60 3.11 -6.28 10.80
CA GLN A 60 4.32 -5.55 11.17
C GLN A 60 5.54 -6.47 11.01
N GLY A 61 6.52 -6.00 10.23
CA GLY A 61 7.75 -6.75 9.96
C GLY A 61 7.73 -7.64 8.71
N SER A 62 6.62 -7.72 7.97
CA SER A 62 6.59 -8.54 6.76
C SER A 62 7.09 -7.80 5.53
N LEU A 63 8.13 -8.30 4.85
CA LEU A 63 8.70 -7.74 3.61
C LEU A 63 7.84 -8.09 2.38
N PRO A 64 7.95 -7.34 1.25
CA PRO A 64 7.27 -7.70 0.00
C PRO A 64 7.66 -9.09 -0.53
N SER A 65 8.85 -9.57 -0.16
CA SER A 65 9.39 -10.89 -0.48
C SER A 65 8.92 -12.00 0.47
N ASP A 66 8.20 -11.67 1.54
CA ASP A 66 7.78 -12.67 2.50
C ASP A 66 6.78 -13.62 1.88
N THR A 67 7.17 -14.88 1.86
CA THR A 67 6.37 -15.94 1.28
C THR A 67 5.20 -16.24 2.23
N LYS A 68 3.95 -16.12 1.75
CA LYS A 68 2.79 -16.63 2.48
C LYS A 68 3.02 -18.11 2.77
N VAL A 69 2.92 -18.50 4.05
CA VAL A 69 3.09 -19.90 4.46
C VAL A 69 2.11 -20.78 3.68
N ASN A 70 2.64 -21.76 2.93
CA ASN A 70 1.83 -22.66 2.14
C ASN A 70 0.98 -23.53 3.10
N PRO A 71 -0.36 -23.57 2.98
CA PRO A 71 -1.20 -24.39 3.85
C PRO A 71 -0.82 -25.88 3.83
N LYS A 72 -0.28 -26.38 2.71
CA LYS A 72 0.23 -27.75 2.58
C LYS A 72 1.51 -27.99 3.39
N GLN A 73 2.25 -26.94 3.74
CA GLN A 73 3.47 -27.02 4.55
C GLN A 73 3.15 -27.50 5.97
N LYS A 74 1.96 -27.20 6.53
CA LYS A 74 1.55 -27.75 7.85
C LYS A 74 1.09 -29.21 7.77
N GLN A 75 0.57 -29.66 6.62
CA GLN A 75 0.04 -31.02 6.44
C GLN A 75 1.08 -32.04 5.94
N HIS A 76 2.19 -31.61 5.33
CA HIS A 76 3.17 -32.50 4.69
C HIS A 76 4.54 -32.56 5.38
N LEU A 77 4.66 -32.12 6.63
CA LEU A 77 5.86 -32.39 7.44
C LEU A 77 5.83 -33.84 7.91
N LYS A 78 6.12 -34.78 7.01
CA LYS A 78 6.47 -36.14 7.43
C LYS A 78 7.79 -36.05 8.20
N ALA A 79 7.85 -36.64 9.40
CA ALA A 79 9.05 -36.64 10.22
C ALA A 79 10.23 -37.21 9.41
N ILE A 80 11.25 -36.39 9.18
CA ILE A 80 12.48 -36.82 8.51
C ILE A 80 13.40 -37.38 9.59
N SER A 81 13.71 -38.67 9.51
CA SER A 81 14.71 -39.32 10.37
C SER A 81 16.08 -39.24 9.70
N LEU A 82 17.09 -38.78 10.44
CA LEU A 82 18.48 -38.83 9.98
C LEU A 82 18.99 -40.28 9.95
N ARG A 83 20.04 -40.55 9.17
CA ARG A 83 20.70 -41.87 9.12
C ARG A 83 21.25 -42.31 10.49
N SER A 84 21.47 -41.36 11.41
CA SER A 84 21.83 -41.60 12.81
C SER A 84 20.66 -42.04 13.70
N GLY A 85 19.45 -42.21 13.15
CA GLY A 85 18.24 -42.61 13.87
C GLY A 85 17.55 -41.48 14.63
N LYS A 86 18.11 -40.26 14.64
CA LYS A 86 17.49 -39.09 15.29
C LYS A 86 16.35 -38.53 14.41
N LYS A 87 15.18 -38.35 15.00
CA LYS A 87 14.03 -37.68 14.37
C LYS A 87 14.20 -36.17 14.51
N LEU A 88 14.18 -35.44 13.40
CA LEU A 88 14.14 -33.99 13.43
C LEU A 88 12.71 -33.55 13.78
N GLN A 89 12.55 -32.93 14.95
CA GLN A 89 11.30 -32.27 15.33
C GLN A 89 11.09 -31.08 14.37
N PRO A 90 9.90 -30.90 13.78
CA PRO A 90 9.63 -29.72 12.97
C PRO A 90 9.71 -28.49 13.88
N SER A 91 10.74 -27.66 13.70
CA SER A 91 10.89 -26.42 14.44
C SER A 91 9.78 -25.45 14.01
N ASN A 92 8.82 -25.19 14.88
CA ASN A 92 7.79 -24.17 14.67
C ASN A 92 8.32 -22.75 14.95
N SER A 93 9.53 -22.43 14.48
CA SER A 93 10.14 -21.11 14.61
C SER A 93 11.26 -20.97 13.58
N PRO A 94 11.38 -19.83 12.86
CA PRO A 94 12.60 -19.54 12.10
C PRO A 94 13.75 -19.29 13.10
N GLN A 95 14.54 -20.32 13.39
CA GLN A 95 15.77 -20.14 14.15
C GLN A 95 16.84 -19.53 13.25
N ILE A 96 17.27 -18.33 13.64
CA ILE A 96 18.52 -17.72 13.22
C ILE A 96 19.64 -18.55 13.87
N GLU A 97 20.43 -19.24 13.05
CA GLU A 97 21.57 -20.03 13.49
C GLU A 97 22.67 -19.11 14.06
N LYS A 98 23.08 -19.35 15.31
CA LYS A 98 24.40 -18.98 15.82
C LYS A 98 25.05 -20.21 16.43
N ASP A 99 26.23 -20.51 15.94
CA ASP A 99 27.04 -21.69 16.19
C ASP A 99 27.69 -21.76 17.60
N THR A 100 27.64 -22.99 18.14
CA THR A 100 28.67 -23.74 18.92
C THR A 100 29.06 -23.41 20.38
N ASN A 101 28.78 -24.42 21.23
CA ASN A 101 29.24 -24.92 22.57
C ASN A 101 30.72 -24.71 23.03
N PRO A 102 31.18 -25.13 24.25
CA PRO A 102 30.49 -25.49 25.52
C PRO A 102 31.10 -24.89 26.83
N GLU A 103 30.33 -24.98 27.94
CA GLU A 103 30.70 -25.24 29.36
C GLU A 103 31.84 -24.43 30.06
N ASN A 104 31.49 -23.61 31.07
CA ASN A 104 32.06 -23.54 32.44
C ASN A 104 31.44 -22.38 33.26
N ASP A 105 31.48 -22.56 34.59
CA ASP A 105 30.82 -21.78 35.65
C ASP A 105 31.19 -20.29 35.81
N ALA A 106 30.29 -19.61 36.54
CA ALA A 106 30.46 -18.38 37.33
C ALA A 106 30.49 -16.98 36.64
N ASP A 107 29.41 -16.24 36.91
CA ASP A 107 29.32 -14.84 37.39
C ASP A 107 30.09 -13.68 36.70
N THR A 108 29.38 -12.54 36.60
CA THR A 108 29.84 -11.15 36.36
C THR A 108 29.87 -10.56 34.93
N THR A 109 28.78 -9.86 34.59
CA THR A 109 28.65 -8.47 34.08
C THR A 109 29.76 -7.74 33.28
N GLN A 110 29.35 -7.26 32.08
CA GLN A 110 29.73 -6.05 31.28
C GLN A 110 30.65 -6.16 30.02
N PRO A 111 30.41 -5.32 28.97
CA PRO A 111 30.58 -5.66 27.55
C PRO A 111 31.96 -5.33 26.95
N GLN A 112 32.46 -6.20 26.06
CA GLN A 112 33.73 -6.00 25.35
C GLN A 112 33.54 -5.30 23.99
N LYS A 113 34.37 -4.27 23.79
CA LYS A 113 34.50 -3.38 22.63
C LYS A 113 34.87 -4.15 21.34
N LEU A 114 34.06 -4.03 20.29
CA LEU A 114 34.29 -4.65 18.98
C LEU A 114 35.48 -4.00 18.25
N VAL A 115 36.58 -4.74 18.10
CA VAL A 115 37.65 -4.42 17.14
C VAL A 115 37.33 -5.18 15.84
N VAL A 116 36.98 -4.47 14.79
CA VAL A 116 36.63 -5.05 13.48
C VAL A 116 37.92 -5.34 12.70
N PRO A 117 38.21 -6.60 12.33
CA PRO A 117 39.31 -6.88 11.42
C PRO A 117 39.00 -6.39 10.01
N GLU A 118 40.01 -5.86 9.34
CA GLU A 118 39.92 -5.27 8.00
C GLU A 118 39.49 -6.31 6.95
N TYR A 119 38.40 -6.01 6.23
CA TYR A 119 37.83 -6.92 5.23
C TYR A 119 38.60 -6.85 3.90
N LYS A 120 39.10 -7.99 3.41
CA LYS A 120 39.64 -8.13 2.05
C LYS A 120 38.65 -8.88 1.15
N PRO A 121 38.22 -8.29 0.01
CA PRO A 121 37.24 -8.91 -0.87
C PRO A 121 37.79 -10.18 -1.54
N LYS A 122 36.92 -11.18 -1.74
CA LYS A 122 37.27 -12.45 -2.41
C LYS A 122 37.37 -12.23 -3.93
N ILE A 123 38.42 -12.78 -4.53
CA ILE A 123 38.68 -12.71 -5.97
C ILE A 123 37.57 -13.49 -6.70
N PRO A 124 36.97 -12.94 -7.78
CA PRO A 124 35.94 -13.64 -8.56
C PRO A 124 36.50 -14.88 -9.26
N PHE A 125 35.64 -15.86 -9.51
CA PHE A 125 36.02 -17.04 -10.28
C PHE A 125 36.19 -16.70 -11.76
N PRO A 126 37.16 -17.34 -12.46
CA PRO A 126 37.42 -17.09 -13.87
C PRO A 126 36.26 -17.58 -14.75
N SER A 127 36.09 -16.91 -15.90
CA SER A 127 35.05 -17.14 -16.91
C SER A 127 35.35 -18.34 -17.80
#